data_AF-A0A497GZ79-F1
#
_entry.id   AF-A0A497GZ79-F1
#
_cell.length_a   1.000
_cell.length_b   1.000
_cell.length_c   1.000
_cell.angle_alpha   90.00
_cell.angle_beta   90.00
_cell.angle_gamma   90.00
#
_symmetry.space_group_name_H-M   'P 1'
#
loop_
_entity.id
_entity.type
_entity.pdbx_description
1 polymer ?
#
loop_
_entity_poly.entity_id
_entity_poly.type
_entity_poly.pdbx_seq_one_letter_code
_entity_poly.pdbx_strand_id
1 'polypeptide(L)'
;MRDEAKILIMLLFLSPALGELLSGSSPPLVFFNPFTLLLLVLLYGCGTVLIREARVRWGLQWSVIFLAVAYGIVEEGLMVKSFFNAGWVDMGVLSGYGMYFGVQWVWTIMLIFYHATVSTLIPIIMVDLLWPKYKNTPLLGKRGLLLALAGITGVTFFGMVFMGSSEGGEMIPYHPHPGLLIGSFMAVMLLIGSAYALRKNRVAQMLPILPPFMFGVLGFVFMAFNLIVPNALAESQVPAVITLLV
;
A
#
# COMPACT_ATOMS: atom_id res chain seq x y z
N MET A 1 25.85 -14.42 4.37
CA MET A 1 24.75 -14.04 3.44
C MET A 1 25.21 -12.87 2.60
N ARG A 2 25.04 -12.92 1.26
CA ARG A 2 25.36 -11.80 0.36
C ARG A 2 24.48 -10.58 0.70
N ASP A 3 24.99 -9.36 0.52
CA ASP A 3 24.27 -8.15 0.95
C ASP A 3 22.94 -7.96 0.21
N GLU A 4 22.85 -8.38 -1.06
CA GLU A 4 21.61 -8.36 -1.84
C GLU A 4 20.51 -9.23 -1.20
N ALA A 5 20.89 -10.37 -0.61
CA ALA A 5 19.95 -11.25 0.07
C ALA A 5 19.48 -10.67 1.42
N LYS A 6 20.37 -9.99 2.16
CA LYS A 6 19.98 -9.27 3.38
C LYS A 6 18.98 -8.16 3.07
N ILE A 7 19.26 -7.40 2.03
CA ILE A 7 18.38 -6.32 1.55
C ILE A 7 17.01 -6.87 1.16
N LEU A 8 16.98 -7.98 0.40
CA LEU A 8 15.73 -8.60 -0.03
C LEU A 8 14.90 -9.08 1.16
N ILE A 9 15.53 -9.79 2.11
CA ILE A 9 14.86 -10.24 3.33
C ILE A 9 14.34 -9.03 4.12
N MET A 10 15.15 -7.98 4.26
CA MET A 10 14.72 -6.77 4.95
C MET A 10 13.47 -6.18 4.30
N LEU A 11 13.42 -6.02 2.97
CA LEU A 11 12.22 -5.50 2.29
C LEU A 11 11.00 -6.40 2.44
N LEU A 12 11.19 -7.72 2.35
CA LEU A 12 10.10 -8.69 2.45
C LEU A 12 9.38 -8.64 3.81
N PHE A 13 10.11 -8.34 4.90
CA PHE A 13 9.55 -8.29 6.25
C PHE A 13 9.31 -6.88 6.79
N LEU A 14 10.11 -5.89 6.39
CA LEU A 14 9.97 -4.51 6.86
C LEU A 14 8.66 -3.90 6.36
N SER A 15 8.31 -4.13 5.09
CA SER A 15 7.07 -3.61 4.49
C SER A 15 5.81 -4.04 5.29
N PRO A 16 5.56 -5.34 5.52
CA PRO A 16 4.43 -5.76 6.34
C PRO A 16 4.61 -5.37 7.82
N ALA A 17 5.83 -5.35 8.37
CA ALA A 17 6.04 -4.94 9.75
C ALA A 17 5.63 -3.47 9.99
N LEU A 18 5.93 -2.57 9.05
CA LEU A 18 5.47 -1.18 9.16
C LEU A 18 3.98 -1.05 8.89
N GLY A 19 3.46 -1.74 7.86
CA GLY A 19 2.05 -1.64 7.45
C GLY A 19 1.07 -2.24 8.46
N GLU A 20 1.44 -3.33 9.11
CA GLU A 20 0.53 -4.16 9.90
C GLU A 20 0.91 -4.28 11.38
N LEU A 21 2.17 -4.60 11.66
CA LEU A 21 2.61 -4.86 13.04
C LEU A 21 2.73 -3.57 13.86
N LEU A 22 3.40 -2.55 13.32
CA LEU A 22 3.59 -1.27 14.02
C LEU A 22 2.33 -0.41 14.03
N SER A 23 1.45 -0.57 13.04
CA SER A 23 0.17 0.12 12.99
C SER A 23 -0.85 -0.44 13.98
N GLY A 24 -0.66 -1.69 14.40
CA GLY A 24 -1.60 -2.42 15.25
C GLY A 24 -2.75 -3.08 14.49
N SER A 25 -2.78 -2.95 13.16
CA SER A 25 -3.77 -3.61 12.28
C SER A 25 -3.72 -5.13 12.41
N SER A 26 -2.50 -5.70 12.41
CA SER A 26 -2.27 -7.10 12.77
C SER A 26 -1.47 -7.18 14.08
N PRO A 27 -2.12 -7.41 15.23
CA PRO A 27 -1.45 -7.58 16.51
C PRO A 27 -0.39 -8.70 16.46
N PRO A 28 0.63 -8.71 17.34
CA PRO A 28 1.75 -9.66 17.25
C PRO A 28 1.34 -11.13 17.11
N LEU A 29 0.30 -11.57 17.82
CA LEU A 29 -0.19 -12.95 17.72
C LEU A 29 -0.74 -13.31 16.34
N VAL A 30 -1.38 -12.35 15.65
CA VAL A 30 -1.90 -12.49 14.29
C VAL A 30 -0.77 -12.35 13.28
N PHE A 31 0.09 -11.35 13.44
CA PHE A 31 1.20 -11.06 12.53
C PHE A 31 2.21 -12.20 12.43
N PHE A 32 2.60 -12.80 13.56
CA PHE A 32 3.55 -13.91 13.60
C PHE A 32 2.92 -15.29 13.35
N ASN A 33 1.60 -15.36 13.11
CA ASN A 33 0.98 -16.59 12.64
C ASN A 33 1.59 -16.96 11.26
N PRO A 34 2.10 -18.19 11.06
CA PRO A 34 2.81 -18.55 9.82
C PRO A 34 2.00 -18.34 8.54
N PHE A 35 0.69 -18.57 8.59
CA PHE A 35 -0.19 -18.38 7.44
C PHE A 35 -0.38 -16.89 7.15
N THR A 36 -0.74 -16.10 8.16
CA THR A 36 -0.87 -14.63 8.01
C THR A 36 0.44 -14.00 7.55
N LEU A 37 1.56 -14.35 8.19
CA LEU A 37 2.88 -13.83 7.83
C LEU A 37 3.22 -14.15 6.36
N LEU A 38 2.88 -15.35 5.88
CA LEU A 38 3.06 -15.70 4.48
C LEU A 38 2.22 -14.80 3.57
N LEU A 39 0.92 -14.61 3.86
CA LEU A 39 0.06 -13.72 3.08
C LEU A 39 0.62 -12.29 3.05
N LEU A 40 1.04 -11.78 4.21
CA LEU A 40 1.63 -10.44 4.34
C LEU A 40 2.92 -10.31 3.54
N VAL A 41 3.84 -11.28 3.61
CA VAL A 41 5.08 -11.26 2.82
C VAL A 41 4.79 -11.34 1.31
N LEU A 42 3.81 -12.14 0.90
CA LEU A 42 3.41 -12.25 -0.50
C LEU A 42 2.72 -10.99 -1.03
N LEU A 43 1.99 -10.25 -0.19
CA LEU A 43 1.35 -9.01 -0.56
C LEU A 43 2.32 -7.83 -0.46
N TYR A 44 2.64 -7.43 0.76
CA TYR A 44 3.46 -6.28 1.11
C TYR A 44 4.91 -6.44 0.66
N GLY A 45 5.52 -7.57 1.03
CA GLY A 45 6.93 -7.82 0.75
C GLY A 45 7.20 -7.87 -0.75
N CYS A 46 6.47 -8.72 -1.48
CA CYS A 46 6.65 -8.85 -2.92
C CYS A 46 6.22 -7.57 -3.67
N GLY A 47 5.13 -6.90 -3.27
CA GLY A 47 4.73 -5.61 -3.83
C GLY A 47 5.83 -4.56 -3.72
N THR A 48 6.35 -4.36 -2.53
CA THR A 48 7.42 -3.40 -2.25
C THR A 48 8.70 -3.72 -3.03
N VAL A 49 9.08 -5.00 -3.09
CA VAL A 49 10.25 -5.45 -3.87
C VAL A 49 10.05 -5.18 -5.36
N LEU A 50 8.87 -5.47 -5.92
CA LEU A 50 8.56 -5.22 -7.33
C LEU A 50 8.60 -3.73 -7.66
N ILE A 51 8.07 -2.87 -6.78
CA ILE A 51 8.10 -1.42 -6.95
C ILE A 51 9.55 -0.91 -6.93
N ARG A 52 10.39 -1.40 -6.02
CA ARG A 52 11.82 -1.07 -6.00
C ARG A 52 12.52 -1.54 -7.28
N GLU A 53 12.25 -2.76 -7.73
CA GLU A 53 12.83 -3.30 -8.96
C GLU A 53 12.41 -2.48 -10.18
N ALA A 54 11.14 -2.10 -10.29
CA ALA A 54 10.62 -1.22 -11.34
C ALA A 54 11.28 0.17 -11.27
N ARG A 55 11.40 0.75 -10.07
CA ARG A 55 12.11 2.02 -9.86
C ARG A 55 13.53 1.98 -10.42
N VAL A 56 14.29 0.94 -10.08
CA VAL A 56 15.69 0.82 -10.54
C VAL A 56 15.76 0.53 -12.04
N ARG A 57 14.99 -0.45 -12.54
CA ARG A 57 15.07 -0.92 -13.93
C ARG A 57 14.51 0.07 -14.94
N TRP A 58 13.46 0.79 -14.60
CA TRP A 58 12.90 1.84 -15.45
C TRP A 58 13.56 3.20 -15.19
N GLY A 59 14.45 3.27 -14.19
CA GLY A 59 15.13 4.48 -13.78
C GLY A 59 14.14 5.54 -13.30
N LEU A 60 13.12 5.18 -12.52
CA LEU A 60 12.12 6.12 -12.01
C LEU A 60 12.72 7.06 -10.95
N GLN A 61 12.24 8.30 -10.94
CA GLN A 61 12.46 9.26 -9.86
C GLN A 61 11.13 9.47 -9.13
N TRP A 62 10.50 10.63 -9.28
CA TRP A 62 9.24 10.96 -8.62
C TRP A 62 8.08 10.09 -9.11
N SER A 63 8.11 9.62 -10.37
CA SER A 63 7.03 8.78 -10.93
C SER A 63 6.88 7.40 -10.28
N VAL A 64 7.77 7.02 -9.35
CA VAL A 64 7.59 5.83 -8.50
C VAL A 64 6.34 5.93 -7.62
N ILE A 65 5.88 7.14 -7.30
CA ILE A 65 4.65 7.35 -6.49
C ILE A 65 3.43 6.69 -7.13
N PHE A 66 3.34 6.66 -8.47
CA PHE A 66 2.22 6.02 -9.15
C PHE A 66 2.20 4.51 -8.90
N LEU A 67 3.36 3.87 -8.77
CA LEU A 67 3.45 2.45 -8.42
C LEU A 67 3.06 2.19 -6.96
N ALA A 68 3.42 3.10 -6.06
CA ALA A 68 3.04 3.02 -4.66
C ALA A 68 1.52 3.19 -4.47
N VAL A 69 0.90 4.12 -5.20
CA VAL A 69 -0.57 4.28 -5.23
C VAL A 69 -1.24 3.06 -5.87
N ALA A 70 -0.68 2.54 -6.97
CA ALA A 70 -1.21 1.34 -7.62
C ALA A 70 -1.19 0.14 -6.67
N TYR A 71 -0.15 0.01 -5.84
CA TYR A 71 -0.09 -1.02 -4.80
C TYR A 71 -1.20 -0.89 -3.76
N GLY A 72 -1.49 0.32 -3.27
CA GLY A 72 -2.62 0.54 -2.37
C GLY A 72 -3.96 0.11 -2.97
N ILE A 73 -4.16 0.30 -4.28
CA ILE A 73 -5.37 -0.19 -4.97
C ILE A 73 -5.36 -1.72 -5.14
N VAL A 74 -4.20 -2.34 -5.37
CA VAL A 74 -4.08 -3.81 -5.44
C VAL A 74 -4.45 -4.44 -4.10
N GLU A 75 -3.97 -3.87 -3.00
CA GLU A 75 -4.27 -4.35 -1.66
C GLU A 75 -5.75 -4.11 -1.31
N GLU A 76 -6.17 -2.85 -1.23
CA GLU A 76 -7.46 -2.48 -0.67
C GLU A 76 -8.62 -2.63 -1.66
N GLY A 77 -8.37 -2.36 -2.95
CA GLY A 77 -9.39 -2.41 -3.99
C GLY A 77 -9.56 -3.79 -4.62
N LEU A 78 -8.49 -4.58 -4.72
CA LEU A 78 -8.50 -5.87 -5.40
C LEU A 78 -8.43 -7.06 -4.42
N MET A 79 -7.46 -7.08 -3.50
CA MET A 79 -7.29 -8.21 -2.58
C MET A 79 -8.35 -8.22 -1.48
N VAL A 80 -8.37 -7.22 -0.60
CA VAL A 80 -9.30 -7.21 0.56
C VAL A 80 -10.66 -6.61 0.22
N LYS A 81 -10.73 -5.74 -0.81
CA LYS A 81 -11.97 -5.13 -1.35
C LYS A 81 -12.67 -4.20 -0.35
N SER A 82 -11.91 -3.67 0.61
CA SER A 82 -12.35 -2.73 1.65
C SER A 82 -12.89 -1.41 1.05
N PHE A 83 -12.40 -0.97 -0.11
CA PHE A 83 -12.95 0.20 -0.81
C PHE A 83 -14.44 0.09 -1.09
N PHE A 84 -14.96 -1.14 -1.19
CA PHE A 84 -16.33 -1.42 -1.59
C PHE A 84 -17.14 -2.13 -0.50
N ASN A 85 -16.47 -2.61 0.56
CA ASN A 85 -17.06 -3.43 1.60
C ASN A 85 -17.17 -2.67 2.94
N ALA A 86 -18.37 -2.21 3.29
CA ALA A 86 -18.63 -1.61 4.60
C ALA A 86 -18.51 -2.61 5.77
N GLY A 87 -18.57 -3.93 5.50
CA GLY A 87 -18.40 -4.99 6.49
C GLY A 87 -16.95 -5.44 6.69
N TRP A 88 -15.96 -4.76 6.10
CA TRP A 88 -14.55 -5.06 6.34
C TRP A 88 -14.17 -4.84 7.82
N VAL A 89 -13.33 -5.72 8.36
CA VAL A 89 -12.99 -5.79 9.81
C VAL A 89 -12.52 -4.47 10.40
N ASP A 90 -11.78 -3.68 9.63
CA ASP A 90 -11.12 -2.46 10.12
C ASP A 90 -11.97 -1.20 9.92
N MET A 91 -13.21 -1.33 9.44
CA MET A 91 -14.03 -0.18 9.08
C MET A 91 -14.42 0.68 10.28
N GLY A 92 -14.70 0.08 11.44
CA GLY A 92 -15.13 0.81 12.64
C GLY A 92 -16.21 1.86 12.33
N VAL A 93 -15.98 3.11 12.76
CA VAL A 93 -16.90 4.23 12.52
C VAL A 93 -16.97 4.68 11.04
N LEU A 94 -15.99 4.29 10.22
CA LEU A 94 -15.95 4.62 8.79
C LEU A 94 -16.78 3.66 7.93
N SER A 95 -17.42 2.65 8.53
CA SER A 95 -18.32 1.74 7.82
C SER A 95 -19.44 2.50 7.09
N GLY A 96 -19.41 2.45 5.76
CA GLY A 96 -20.35 3.17 4.88
C GLY A 96 -20.13 4.69 4.82
N TYR A 97 -19.19 5.25 5.58
CA TYR A 97 -18.91 6.67 5.62
C TYR A 97 -18.21 7.15 4.34
N GLY A 98 -18.86 8.06 3.61
CA GLY A 98 -18.36 8.50 2.30
C GLY A 98 -18.55 7.48 1.18
N MET A 99 -19.51 6.56 1.33
CA MET A 99 -19.90 5.60 0.32
C MET A 99 -20.64 6.29 -0.84
N TYR A 100 -19.94 6.58 -1.94
CA TYR A 100 -20.51 7.17 -3.15
C TYR A 100 -20.18 6.30 -4.36
N PHE A 101 -21.19 6.01 -5.18
CA PHE A 101 -21.06 5.14 -6.37
C PHE A 101 -20.47 3.76 -6.07
N GLY A 102 -20.74 3.23 -4.87
CA GLY A 102 -20.23 1.93 -4.43
C GLY A 102 -18.79 1.95 -3.90
N VAL A 103 -18.21 3.14 -3.67
CA VAL A 103 -16.84 3.32 -3.15
C VAL A 103 -16.84 4.15 -1.88
N GLN A 104 -16.15 3.68 -0.83
CA GLN A 104 -15.95 4.37 0.43
C GLN A 104 -14.79 5.36 0.30
N TRP A 105 -15.02 6.50 -0.34
CA TRP A 105 -13.95 7.41 -0.78
C TRP A 105 -13.05 7.93 0.33
N VAL A 106 -13.62 8.17 1.52
CA VAL A 106 -12.85 8.63 2.69
C VAL A 106 -11.84 7.55 3.10
N TRP A 107 -12.28 6.30 3.24
CA TRP A 107 -11.41 5.16 3.48
C TRP A 107 -10.40 4.96 2.34
N THR A 108 -10.85 5.00 1.09
CA THR A 108 -10.00 4.81 -0.10
C THR A 108 -8.82 5.78 -0.12
N ILE A 109 -9.06 7.07 0.09
CA ILE A 109 -8.00 8.09 0.09
C ILE A 109 -7.05 7.86 1.27
N MET A 110 -7.62 7.65 2.47
CA MET A 110 -6.85 7.42 3.70
C MET A 110 -5.86 6.27 3.52
N LEU A 111 -6.33 5.13 3.02
CA LEU A 111 -5.53 3.92 2.88
C LEU A 111 -4.57 4.00 1.69
N ILE A 112 -4.93 4.66 0.58
CA ILE A 112 -3.98 4.90 -0.51
C ILE A 112 -2.76 5.67 0.01
N PHE A 113 -2.94 6.75 0.76
CA PHE A 113 -1.82 7.48 1.35
C PHE A 113 -1.02 6.61 2.32
N TYR A 114 -1.71 5.85 3.16
CA TYR A 114 -1.10 4.95 4.13
C TYR A 114 -0.22 3.89 3.44
N HIS A 115 -0.77 3.07 2.55
CA HIS A 115 -0.02 1.99 1.89
C HIS A 115 1.04 2.50 0.94
N ALA A 116 0.79 3.60 0.22
CA ALA A 116 1.81 4.19 -0.65
C ALA A 116 3.03 4.67 0.15
N THR A 117 2.85 5.13 1.38
CA THR A 117 3.94 5.68 2.19
C THR A 117 4.49 4.67 3.19
N VAL A 118 3.71 4.33 4.22
CA VAL A 118 4.11 3.58 5.42
C VAL A 118 4.61 2.19 5.07
N SER A 119 3.86 1.48 4.23
CA SER A 119 4.17 0.10 3.92
C SER A 119 4.94 -0.08 2.60
N THR A 120 5.17 0.98 1.82
CA THR A 120 5.86 0.90 0.52
C THR A 120 7.08 1.82 0.41
N LEU A 121 6.88 3.14 0.26
CA LEU A 121 7.99 4.06 -0.04
C LEU A 121 8.97 4.19 1.12
N ILE A 122 8.49 4.18 2.37
CA ILE A 122 9.34 4.25 3.56
C ILE A 122 10.29 3.04 3.64
N PRO A 123 9.83 1.77 3.57
CA PRO A 123 10.71 0.60 3.51
C PRO A 123 11.77 0.68 2.40
N ILE A 124 11.38 1.11 1.20
CA ILE A 124 12.31 1.26 0.06
C ILE A 124 13.40 2.27 0.38
N ILE A 125 13.02 3.45 0.89
CA ILE A 125 13.96 4.51 1.24
C ILE A 125 14.87 4.08 2.38
N MET A 126 14.34 3.45 3.43
CA MET A 126 15.14 2.95 4.55
C MET A 126 16.25 2.00 4.08
N VAL A 127 15.89 1.05 3.23
CA VAL A 127 16.86 0.09 2.68
C VAL A 127 17.87 0.76 1.75
N ASP A 128 17.44 1.71 0.92
CA ASP A 128 18.36 2.46 0.05
C ASP A 128 19.32 3.37 0.85
N LEU A 129 18.93 3.83 2.05
CA LEU A 129 19.79 4.58 2.98
C LEU A 129 20.75 3.67 3.76
N LEU A 130 20.30 2.48 4.17
CA LEU A 130 21.11 1.50 4.88
C LEU A 130 22.16 0.82 3.97
N TRP A 131 21.83 0.66 2.68
CA TRP A 131 22.73 0.09 1.67
C TRP A 131 22.89 0.99 0.43
N PRO A 132 23.56 2.16 0.54
CA PRO A 132 23.66 3.14 -0.55
C PRO A 132 24.29 2.57 -1.83
N LYS A 133 25.23 1.64 -1.70
CA LYS A 133 25.88 0.94 -2.82
C LYS A 133 24.89 0.19 -3.72
N TYR A 134 23.75 -0.23 -3.17
CA TYR A 134 22.74 -1.03 -3.85
C TYR A 134 21.51 -0.21 -4.29
N LYS A 135 21.46 1.09 -3.95
CA LYS A 135 20.31 1.97 -4.22
C LYS A 135 19.83 1.97 -5.67
N ASN A 136 20.74 1.87 -6.64
CA ASN A 136 20.42 1.87 -8.07
C ASN A 136 20.78 0.54 -8.75
N THR A 137 20.84 -0.54 -7.96
CA THR A 137 21.20 -1.88 -8.44
C THR A 137 19.99 -2.80 -8.32
N PRO A 138 19.59 -3.51 -9.40
CA PRO A 138 18.56 -4.54 -9.31
C PRO A 138 19.01 -5.68 -8.38
N LEU A 139 18.12 -6.11 -7.49
CA LEU A 139 18.36 -7.17 -6.51
C LEU A 139 17.94 -8.54 -7.06
N LEU A 140 16.92 -8.56 -7.93
CA LEU A 140 16.35 -9.80 -8.45
C LEU A 140 16.88 -10.16 -9.83
N GLY A 141 17.00 -11.46 -10.10
CA GLY A 141 17.07 -11.98 -11.47
C GLY A 141 15.67 -12.11 -12.08
N LYS A 142 15.59 -12.58 -13.33
CA LYS A 142 14.30 -12.86 -14.01
C LYS A 142 13.41 -13.82 -13.20
N ARG A 143 14.00 -14.88 -12.63
CA ARG A 143 13.28 -15.85 -11.78
C ARG A 143 12.72 -15.20 -10.52
N GLY A 144 13.50 -14.35 -9.85
CA GLY A 144 13.05 -13.64 -8.65
C GLY A 144 11.88 -12.70 -8.94
N LEU A 145 11.93 -11.96 -10.05
CA LEU A 145 10.82 -11.13 -10.51
C LEU A 145 9.56 -11.95 -10.76
N LEU A 146 9.68 -13.09 -11.44
CA LEU A 146 8.55 -13.98 -11.71
C LEU A 146 7.93 -14.51 -10.41
N LEU A 147 8.76 -14.92 -9.44
CA LEU A 147 8.28 -15.40 -8.14
C LEU A 147 7.58 -14.30 -7.34
N ALA A 148 8.13 -13.08 -7.31
CA ALA A 148 7.49 -11.96 -6.64
C ALA A 148 6.17 -11.57 -7.31
N LEU A 149 6.13 -11.54 -8.65
CA LEU A 149 4.89 -11.29 -9.42
C LEU A 149 3.84 -12.38 -9.16
N ALA A 150 4.25 -13.65 -9.18
CA ALA A 150 3.37 -14.77 -8.88
C ALA A 150 2.86 -14.72 -7.44
N GLY A 151 3.70 -14.31 -6.50
CA GLY A 151 3.35 -14.15 -5.08
C GLY A 151 2.26 -13.11 -4.89
N ILE A 152 2.48 -11.87 -5.34
CA ILE A 152 1.49 -10.80 -5.20
C ILE A 152 0.21 -11.10 -5.99
N THR A 153 0.32 -11.65 -7.20
CA THR A 153 -0.86 -12.00 -8.01
C THR A 153 -1.67 -13.12 -7.37
N GLY A 154 -0.98 -14.15 -6.87
CA GLY A 154 -1.60 -15.30 -6.24
C GLY A 154 -2.31 -14.93 -4.94
N VAL A 155 -1.68 -14.13 -4.07
CA VAL A 155 -2.32 -13.67 -2.83
C VAL A 155 -3.47 -12.70 -3.10
N THR A 156 -3.34 -11.85 -4.11
CA THR A 156 -4.42 -10.95 -4.54
C THR A 156 -5.63 -11.75 -5.02
N PHE A 157 -5.42 -12.77 -5.86
CA PHE A 157 -6.50 -13.64 -6.33
C PHE A 157 -7.10 -14.46 -5.18
N PHE A 158 -6.28 -14.96 -4.26
CA PHE A 158 -6.75 -15.63 -3.05
C PHE A 158 -7.68 -14.71 -2.24
N GLY A 159 -7.26 -13.47 -1.98
CA GLY A 159 -8.10 -12.48 -1.28
C GLY A 159 -9.38 -12.16 -2.04
N MET A 160 -9.33 -11.99 -3.36
CA MET A 160 -10.53 -11.76 -4.19
C MET A 160 -11.61 -12.84 -4.00
N VAL A 161 -11.18 -14.11 -3.88
CA VAL A 161 -12.07 -15.26 -3.79
C VAL A 161 -12.55 -15.51 -2.36
N PHE A 162 -11.67 -15.37 -1.36
CA PHE A 162 -11.93 -15.86 -0.01
C PHE A 162 -12.10 -14.79 1.08
N MET A 163 -11.68 -13.54 0.85
CA MET A 163 -11.78 -12.46 1.85
C MET A 163 -13.02 -11.60 1.65
N GLY A 164 -13.59 -11.10 2.74
CA GLY A 164 -14.72 -10.20 2.71
C GLY A 164 -15.09 -9.64 4.08
N SER A 165 -16.35 -9.82 4.48
CA SER A 165 -16.85 -9.27 5.73
C SER A 165 -16.52 -10.18 6.90
N SER A 166 -16.30 -9.60 8.09
CA SER A 166 -16.24 -10.39 9.30
C SER A 166 -17.59 -10.40 10.00
N GLU A 167 -18.18 -11.58 10.08
CA GLU A 167 -19.47 -11.82 10.72
C GLU A 167 -19.30 -12.94 11.75
N GLY A 168 -19.60 -12.65 13.02
CA GLY A 168 -19.52 -13.65 14.09
C GLY A 168 -18.11 -14.23 14.34
N GLY A 169 -17.05 -13.54 13.91
CA GLY A 169 -15.67 -14.02 13.98
C GLY A 169 -15.24 -14.89 12.80
N GLU A 170 -16.12 -15.10 11.82
CA GLU A 170 -15.82 -15.80 10.57
C GLU A 170 -15.63 -14.80 9.43
N MET A 171 -14.77 -15.17 8.47
CA MET A 171 -14.53 -14.39 7.25
C MET A 171 -15.48 -14.88 6.16
N ILE A 172 -16.45 -14.05 5.80
CA ILE A 172 -17.41 -14.34 4.73
C ILE A 172 -16.95 -13.65 3.45
N PRO A 173 -16.71 -14.39 2.35
CA PRO A 173 -16.30 -13.79 1.08
C PRO A 173 -17.27 -12.70 0.61
N TYR A 174 -16.72 -11.55 0.23
CA TYR A 174 -17.49 -10.42 -0.31
C TYR A 174 -17.10 -10.21 -1.77
N HIS A 175 -18.10 -10.16 -2.65
CA HIS A 175 -17.88 -9.96 -4.08
C HIS A 175 -18.52 -8.64 -4.53
N PRO A 176 -17.74 -7.56 -4.68
CA PRO A 176 -18.25 -6.29 -5.17
C PRO A 176 -18.72 -6.40 -6.62
N HIS A 177 -19.49 -5.39 -7.07
CA HIS A 177 -19.92 -5.30 -8.46
C HIS A 177 -18.71 -5.43 -9.41
N PRO A 178 -18.76 -6.28 -10.46
CA PRO A 178 -17.61 -6.52 -11.33
C PRO A 178 -17.02 -5.26 -11.96
N GLY A 179 -17.85 -4.25 -12.22
CA GLY A 179 -17.41 -2.94 -12.71
C GLY A 179 -16.44 -2.22 -11.77
N LEU A 180 -16.56 -2.40 -10.45
CA LEU A 180 -15.62 -1.82 -9.47
C LEU A 180 -14.26 -2.53 -9.53
N LEU A 181 -14.25 -3.85 -9.67
CA LEU A 181 -13.02 -4.64 -9.82
C LEU A 181 -12.30 -4.33 -11.15
N ILE A 182 -13.06 -4.26 -12.25
CA ILE A 182 -12.53 -3.86 -13.56
C ILE A 182 -11.98 -2.44 -13.48
N GLY A 183 -12.71 -1.51 -12.85
CA GLY A 183 -12.27 -0.14 -12.62
C GLY A 183 -10.96 -0.05 -11.83
N SER A 184 -10.85 -0.77 -10.71
CA SER A 184 -9.62 -0.87 -9.92
C SER A 184 -8.45 -1.42 -10.74
N PHE A 185 -8.68 -2.50 -11.50
CA PHE A 185 -7.64 -3.07 -12.36
C PHE A 185 -7.18 -2.09 -13.44
N MET A 186 -8.13 -1.40 -14.10
CA MET A 186 -7.82 -0.36 -15.08
C MET A 186 -7.04 0.81 -14.46
N ALA A 187 -7.41 1.25 -13.26
CA ALA A 187 -6.69 2.29 -12.53
C ALA A 187 -5.25 1.86 -12.22
N VAL A 188 -5.03 0.63 -11.74
CA VAL A 188 -3.69 0.06 -11.51
C VAL A 188 -2.87 0.07 -12.80
N MET A 189 -3.43 -0.41 -13.92
CA MET A 189 -2.72 -0.43 -15.21
C MET A 189 -2.40 0.98 -15.72
N LEU A 190 -3.32 1.93 -15.56
CA LEU A 190 -3.09 3.34 -15.93
C LEU A 190 -1.97 3.96 -15.09
N LEU A 191 -1.92 3.68 -13.79
CA LEU A 191 -0.87 4.18 -12.90
C LEU A 191 0.49 3.57 -13.23
N ILE A 192 0.57 2.26 -13.50
CA ILE A 192 1.79 1.59 -13.96
C ILE A 192 2.25 2.19 -15.29
N GLY A 193 1.32 2.38 -16.24
CA GLY A 193 1.59 3.03 -17.51
C GLY A 193 2.10 4.46 -17.35
N SER A 194 1.50 5.23 -16.44
CA SER A 194 1.91 6.61 -16.10
C SER A 194 3.30 6.65 -15.49
N ALA A 195 3.62 5.73 -14.58
CA ALA A 195 4.96 5.60 -13.99
C ALA A 195 6.03 5.42 -15.07
N TYR A 196 5.76 4.54 -16.05
CA TYR A 196 6.67 4.23 -17.14
C TYR A 196 6.74 5.34 -18.20
N ALA A 197 5.61 5.96 -18.55
CA ALA A 197 5.54 7.05 -19.51
C ALA A 197 6.32 8.29 -19.01
N LEU A 198 6.16 8.59 -17.72
CA LEU A 198 6.80 9.74 -17.06
C LEU A 198 8.23 9.44 -16.56
N ARG A 199 8.81 8.25 -16.86
CA ARG A 199 10.15 7.87 -16.40
C ARG A 199 11.27 8.81 -16.84
N LYS A 200 11.06 9.51 -17.96
CA LYS A 200 12.02 10.49 -18.51
C LYS A 200 11.85 11.88 -17.89
N ASN A 201 10.74 12.15 -17.20
CA ASN A 201 10.49 13.43 -16.55
C ASN A 201 11.31 13.46 -15.26
N ARG A 202 12.45 14.14 -15.30
CA ARG A 202 13.37 14.26 -14.17
C ARG A 202 13.05 15.53 -13.38
N VAL A 203 13.27 15.48 -12.06
CA VAL A 203 13.29 16.69 -11.25
C VAL A 203 14.61 17.40 -11.54
N ALA A 204 14.55 18.55 -12.20
CA ALA A 204 15.73 19.28 -12.67
C ALA A 204 16.57 19.87 -11.52
N GLN A 205 15.92 20.26 -10.42
CA GLN A 205 16.58 20.84 -9.26
C GLN A 205 15.88 20.40 -7.97
N MET A 206 16.63 19.80 -7.04
CA MET A 206 16.15 19.55 -5.68
C MET A 206 16.68 20.67 -4.80
N LEU A 207 15.94 21.77 -4.70
CA LEU A 207 16.18 22.74 -3.63
C LEU A 207 15.56 22.17 -2.36
N PRO A 208 16.34 21.98 -1.27
CA PRO A 208 15.76 21.57 0.00
C PRO A 208 14.89 22.71 0.53
N ILE A 209 13.58 22.59 0.35
CA ILE A 209 12.60 23.57 0.84
C ILE A 209 12.50 23.50 2.37
N LEU A 210 12.85 22.35 2.98
CA LEU A 210 12.77 22.09 4.41
C LEU A 210 13.97 21.27 4.90
N PRO A 211 14.45 21.49 6.14
CA PRO A 211 15.46 20.61 6.75
C PRO A 211 14.86 19.22 7.03
N PRO A 212 15.68 18.15 7.07
CA PRO A 212 15.19 16.77 7.21
C PRO A 212 14.28 16.53 8.42
N PHE A 213 14.58 17.16 9.55
CA PHE A 213 13.75 17.08 10.75
C PHE A 213 12.34 17.64 10.53
N MET A 214 12.22 18.82 9.92
CA MET A 214 10.92 19.43 9.63
C MET A 214 10.13 18.64 8.59
N PHE A 215 10.81 18.04 7.61
CA PHE A 215 10.17 17.10 6.68
C PHE A 215 9.58 15.89 7.43
N GLY A 216 10.31 15.35 8.40
CA GLY A 216 9.82 14.28 9.28
C GLY A 216 8.61 14.71 10.12
N VAL A 217 8.66 15.90 10.74
CA VAL A 217 7.54 16.45 11.52
C VAL A 217 6.30 16.63 10.64
N LEU A 218 6.45 17.22 9.46
CA LEU A 218 5.32 17.42 8.55
C LEU A 218 4.74 16.09 8.04
N GLY A 219 5.59 15.11 7.72
CA GLY A 219 5.15 13.77 7.35
C GLY A 219 4.39 13.08 8.49
N PHE A 220 4.88 13.20 9.73
CA PHE A 220 4.20 12.67 10.91
C PHE A 220 2.84 13.34 11.14
N VAL A 221 2.78 14.67 11.11
CA VAL A 221 1.55 15.43 11.28
C VAL A 221 0.55 15.11 10.16
N PHE A 222 1.02 15.03 8.91
CA PHE A 222 0.18 14.64 7.77
C PHE A 222 -0.39 13.24 7.96
N MET A 223 0.42 12.26 8.35
CA MET A 223 -0.07 10.90 8.55
C MET A 223 -1.03 10.79 9.74
N ALA A 224 -0.73 11.47 10.86
CA ALA A 224 -1.62 11.54 12.00
C ALA A 224 -2.96 12.20 11.62
N PHE A 225 -2.92 13.28 10.86
CA PHE A 225 -4.10 13.95 10.33
C PHE A 225 -4.92 13.01 9.42
N ASN A 226 -4.26 12.37 8.45
CA ASN A 226 -4.87 11.42 7.51
C ASN A 226 -5.59 10.26 8.22
N LEU A 227 -5.06 9.77 9.35
CA LEU A 227 -5.64 8.63 10.07
C LEU A 227 -6.67 9.05 11.14
N ILE A 228 -6.50 10.19 11.82
CA ILE A 228 -7.34 10.58 12.96
C ILE A 228 -8.55 11.40 12.51
N VAL A 229 -8.35 12.37 11.61
CA VAL A 229 -9.39 13.34 11.26
C VAL A 229 -10.61 12.68 10.61
N PRO A 230 -10.47 11.75 9.64
CA PRO A 230 -11.63 11.06 9.07
C PRO A 230 -12.48 10.36 10.13
N ASN A 231 -11.85 9.66 11.08
CA ASN A 231 -12.54 8.98 12.17
C ASN A 231 -13.27 9.97 13.08
N ALA A 232 -12.60 11.04 13.51
CA ALA A 232 -13.19 12.05 14.39
C ALA A 232 -14.40 12.78 13.74
N LEU A 233 -14.30 13.07 12.44
CA LEU A 233 -15.39 13.69 11.68
C LEU A 233 -16.57 12.72 11.48
N ALA A 234 -16.30 11.45 11.22
CA ALA A 234 -17.33 10.41 11.14
C ALA A 234 -18.04 10.20 12.49
N GLU A 235 -17.30 10.11 13.59
CA GLU A 235 -17.87 10.03 14.95
C GLU A 235 -18.77 11.23 15.28
N SER A 236 -18.34 12.42 14.85
CA SER A 236 -19.08 13.67 15.01
C SER A 236 -20.24 13.83 14.02
N GLN A 237 -20.54 12.81 13.21
CA GLN A 237 -21.61 12.81 12.20
C GLN A 237 -21.49 13.96 11.18
N VAL A 238 -20.26 14.40 10.91
CA VAL A 238 -19.98 15.42 9.89
C VAL A 238 -20.23 14.80 8.50
N PRO A 239 -20.91 15.49 7.57
CA PRO A 239 -21.11 14.98 6.22
C PRO A 239 -19.78 14.61 5.54
N ALA A 240 -19.69 13.39 4.98
CA ALA A 240 -18.46 12.86 4.38
C ALA A 240 -17.90 13.74 3.24
N VAL A 241 -18.75 14.49 2.54
CA VAL A 241 -18.30 15.46 1.53
C VAL A 241 -17.39 16.54 2.11
N ILE A 242 -17.60 16.95 3.36
CA ILE A 242 -16.73 17.91 4.05
C ILE A 242 -15.37 17.25 4.34
N THR A 243 -15.38 16.01 4.81
CA THR A 243 -14.15 15.24 5.07
C THR A 243 -13.32 15.03 3.80
N LEU A 244 -13.95 14.89 2.64
CA LEU A 244 -13.24 14.78 1.35
C LEU A 244 -12.59 16.09 0.88
N LEU A 245 -12.95 17.23 1.47
CA LEU A 245 -12.42 18.56 1.12
C LEU A 245 -11.29 19.02 2.05
N VAL A 246 -11.04 18.27 3.12
CA VAL A 246 -10.11 18.60 4.22
C VAL A 246 -8.92 17.66 4.19
#